data_AF-A0A7W4VLJ0-F1
#
_entry.id   AF-A0A7W4VLJ0-F1
#
_cell.length_a   1.000
_cell.length_b   1.000
_cell.length_c   1.000
_cell.angle_alpha   90.00
_cell.angle_beta   90.00
_cell.angle_gamma   90.00
#
_symmetry.space_group_name_H-M   'P 1'
#
loop_
_entity.id
_entity.type
_entity.pdbx_description
1 polymer ?
#
loop_
_entity_poly.entity_id
_entity_poly.type
_entity_poly.pdbx_seq_one_letter_code
_entity_poly.pdbx_strand_id
1 'polypeptide(L)'
;MLRIASLIMLLLATPVAWAEELPRFDIAAMCKAAPRLEASDKDTDQNCVRDETEARRQLEQQWASFDPRQREMCARETTVGGAPSYVDVLTCIQMASGNAPPASTRRARGNP
;
A
#
# COMPACT_ATOMS: atom_id res chain seq x y z
N MET A 1 38.59 -19.48 -48.79
CA MET A 1 38.37 -20.22 -47.53
C MET A 1 37.60 -19.30 -46.60
N LEU A 2 36.37 -19.67 -46.26
CA LEU A 2 35.29 -18.79 -45.83
C LEU A 2 35.46 -18.32 -44.37
N ARG A 3 35.16 -17.04 -44.13
CA ARG A 3 35.31 -16.33 -42.85
C ARG A 3 34.36 -16.88 -41.79
N ILE A 4 34.90 -17.43 -40.70
CA ILE A 4 34.10 -17.82 -39.53
C ILE A 4 33.94 -16.57 -38.67
N ALA A 5 32.88 -15.81 -38.96
CA ALA A 5 32.44 -14.73 -38.09
C ALA A 5 31.86 -15.36 -36.82
N SER A 6 32.60 -15.27 -35.71
CA SER A 6 32.13 -15.65 -34.38
C SER A 6 30.94 -14.78 -34.00
N LEU A 7 29.73 -15.33 -34.11
CA LEU A 7 28.52 -14.73 -33.60
C LEU A 7 28.44 -15.04 -32.11
N ILE A 8 28.95 -14.14 -31.27
CA ILE A 8 28.70 -14.19 -29.82
C ILE A 8 27.24 -13.81 -29.62
N MET A 9 26.39 -14.81 -29.42
CA MET A 9 24.98 -14.62 -29.06
C MET A 9 24.93 -14.10 -27.62
N LEU A 10 24.87 -12.78 -27.44
CA LEU A 10 24.66 -12.15 -26.15
C LEU A 10 23.20 -12.41 -25.74
N LEU A 11 22.95 -13.41 -24.89
CA LEU A 11 21.65 -13.60 -24.27
C LEU A 11 21.43 -12.45 -23.26
N LEU A 12 20.62 -11.46 -23.63
CA LEU A 12 20.12 -10.47 -22.68
C LEU A 12 19.17 -11.20 -21.71
N ALA A 13 19.65 -11.52 -20.51
CA ALA A 13 18.78 -11.92 -19.42
C ALA A 13 17.95 -10.70 -19.00
N THR A 14 16.72 -10.59 -19.50
CA THR A 14 15.78 -9.58 -19.01
C THR A 14 15.43 -9.94 -17.57
N PRO A 15 15.61 -9.04 -16.59
CA PRO A 15 15.09 -9.28 -15.26
C PRO A 15 13.57 -9.40 -15.37
N VAL A 16 13.01 -10.54 -14.95
CA VAL A 16 11.58 -10.64 -14.72
C VAL A 16 11.31 -9.76 -13.50
N ALA A 17 10.72 -8.59 -13.73
CA ALA A 17 10.20 -7.78 -12.65
C ALA A 17 9.00 -8.52 -12.07
N TRP A 18 9.19 -9.16 -10.91
CA TRP A 18 8.06 -9.70 -10.16
C TRP A 18 7.28 -8.49 -9.67
N ALA A 19 6.04 -8.33 -10.15
CA ALA A 19 5.14 -7.39 -9.53
C ALA A 19 4.90 -7.93 -8.12
N GLU A 20 5.52 -7.30 -7.12
CA GLU A 20 5.24 -7.62 -5.72
C GLU A 20 3.73 -7.67 -5.52
N GLU A 21 3.22 -8.80 -5.02
CA GLU A 21 1.78 -9.02 -4.84
C GLU A 21 1.28 -8.10 -3.72
N LEU A 22 0.01 -7.70 -3.77
CA LEU A 22 -0.57 -6.94 -2.67
C LEU A 22 -0.52 -7.81 -1.39
N PRO A 23 0.02 -7.31 -0.27
CA PRO A 23 0.09 -8.08 0.96
C PRO A 23 -1.32 -8.47 1.44
N ARG A 24 -1.44 -9.67 2.02
CA ARG A 24 -2.70 -10.20 2.50
C ARG A 24 -2.77 -10.08 4.01
N PHE A 25 -3.45 -9.05 4.48
CA PHE A 25 -3.73 -8.86 5.89
C PHE A 25 -5.07 -9.48 6.32
N ASP A 26 -5.11 -10.00 7.55
CA ASP A 26 -6.34 -10.47 8.20
C ASP A 26 -7.06 -9.28 8.85
N ILE A 27 -8.01 -8.71 8.10
CA ILE A 27 -8.78 -7.53 8.51
C ILE A 27 -9.54 -7.79 9.81
N ALA A 28 -10.10 -8.98 9.99
CA ALA A 28 -10.89 -9.28 11.18
C ALA A 28 -9.99 -9.34 12.43
N ALA A 29 -8.84 -10.00 12.32
CA ALA A 29 -7.87 -10.05 13.41
C ALA A 29 -7.32 -8.67 13.76
N MET A 30 -6.98 -7.85 12.75
CA MET A 30 -6.48 -6.50 12.95
C MET A 30 -7.50 -5.58 13.60
N CYS A 31 -8.74 -5.55 13.10
CA CYS A 31 -9.78 -4.69 13.64
C CYS A 31 -10.19 -5.09 15.07
N LYS A 32 -10.12 -6.38 15.41
CA LYS A 32 -10.32 -6.83 16.79
C LYS A 32 -9.19 -6.40 17.73
N ALA A 33 -7.97 -6.30 17.22
CA ALA A 33 -6.80 -5.87 17.97
C ALA A 33 -6.63 -4.33 18.01
N ALA A 34 -7.40 -3.59 17.20
CA ALA A 34 -7.30 -2.14 17.11
C ALA A 34 -7.63 -1.46 18.45
N PRO A 35 -6.88 -0.44 18.88
CA PRO A 35 -7.18 0.30 20.09
C PRO A 35 -8.56 0.96 19.99
N ARG A 36 -9.42 0.74 20.99
CA ARG A 36 -10.67 1.49 21.12
C ARG A 36 -10.37 2.85 21.73
N LEU A 37 -10.67 3.91 20.97
CA LEU A 37 -10.44 5.28 21.42
C LEU A 37 -11.47 5.72 22.46
N GLU A 38 -12.70 5.20 22.41
CA GLU A 38 -13.79 5.53 23.33
C GLU A 38 -14.55 4.27 23.79
N ALA A 39 -14.99 4.22 25.05
CA ALA A 39 -15.71 3.06 25.60
C ALA A 39 -17.14 2.89 25.02
N SER A 40 -17.71 3.96 24.49
CA SER A 40 -19.04 3.99 23.87
C SER A 40 -19.06 3.51 22.42
N ASP A 41 -17.89 3.21 21.88
CA ASP A 41 -17.65 2.98 20.46
C ASP A 41 -17.96 1.49 20.17
N LYS A 42 -19.25 1.18 20.15
CA LYS A 42 -19.76 -0.18 19.94
C LYS A 42 -19.57 -0.66 18.49
N ASP A 43 -19.38 0.28 17.57
CA ASP A 43 -19.25 0.03 16.13
C ASP A 43 -17.80 0.16 15.62
N THR A 44 -16.80 0.34 16.49
CA THR A 44 -15.38 0.52 16.09
C THR A 44 -14.89 -0.63 15.24
N ASP A 45 -15.23 -1.87 15.62
CA ASP A 45 -14.81 -3.07 14.87
C ASP A 45 -15.46 -3.09 13.47
N GLN A 46 -16.73 -2.70 13.35
CA GLN A 46 -17.45 -2.66 12.07
C GLN A 46 -16.94 -1.54 11.15
N ASN A 47 -16.71 -0.35 11.72
CA ASN A 47 -16.14 0.78 11.00
C ASN A 47 -14.73 0.45 10.50
N CYS A 48 -13.89 -0.14 11.36
CA CYS A 48 -12.57 -0.62 10.96
C CYS A 48 -12.66 -1.63 9.81
N VAL A 49 -13.49 -2.67 9.95
CA VAL A 49 -13.62 -3.70 8.89
C VAL A 49 -14.07 -3.08 7.57
N ARG A 50 -15.03 -2.15 7.61
CA ARG A 50 -15.49 -1.44 6.41
C ARG A 50 -14.34 -0.65 5.76
N ASP A 51 -13.66 0.17 6.54
CA ASP A 51 -12.65 1.10 6.02
C ASP A 51 -11.42 0.34 5.47
N GLU A 52 -11.00 -0.72 6.16
CA GLU A 52 -9.93 -1.63 5.71
C GLU A 52 -10.30 -2.41 4.45
N THR A 53 -11.54 -2.89 4.36
CA THR A 53 -12.04 -3.62 3.18
C THR A 53 -12.08 -2.71 1.95
N GLU A 54 -12.55 -1.47 2.14
CA GLU A 54 -12.60 -0.49 1.07
C GLU A 54 -11.20 -0.07 0.61
N ALA A 55 -10.27 0.16 1.55
CA ALA A 55 -8.88 0.46 1.22
C ALA A 55 -8.21 -0.69 0.45
N ARG A 56 -8.42 -1.94 0.89
CA ARG A 56 -7.96 -3.13 0.16
C ARG A 56 -8.49 -3.17 -1.26
N ARG A 57 -9.80 -2.93 -1.45
CA ARG A 57 -10.43 -2.93 -2.78
C ARG A 57 -9.80 -1.88 -3.69
N GLN A 58 -9.53 -0.68 -3.17
CA GLN A 58 -8.86 0.38 -3.94
C GLN A 58 -7.43 0.02 -4.30
N LEU A 59 -6.69 -0.60 -3.37
CA LEU A 59 -5.35 -1.11 -3.63
C LEU A 59 -5.38 -2.20 -4.71
N GLU A 60 -6.25 -3.21 -4.59
CA GLU A 60 -6.39 -4.28 -5.59
C GLU A 60 -6.63 -3.74 -7.02
N GLN A 61 -7.40 -2.66 -7.15
CA GLN A 61 -7.68 -2.03 -8.45
C GLN A 61 -6.49 -1.29 -9.06
N GLN A 62 -5.63 -0.72 -8.22
CA GLN A 62 -4.62 0.25 -8.64
C GLN A 62 -3.19 -0.26 -8.45
N TRP A 63 -3.00 -1.37 -7.74
CA TRP A 63 -1.70 -1.83 -7.26
C TRP A 63 -0.65 -1.90 -8.35
N ALA A 64 -0.97 -2.55 -9.46
CA ALA A 64 -0.05 -2.71 -10.59
C ALA A 64 0.34 -1.38 -11.28
N SER A 65 -0.43 -0.31 -11.06
CA SER A 65 -0.15 1.02 -11.63
C SER A 65 0.86 1.82 -10.81
N PHE A 66 1.07 1.48 -9.54
CA PHE A 66 2.03 2.16 -8.67
C PHE A 66 3.46 1.67 -8.90
N ASP A 67 4.42 2.57 -8.67
CA ASP A 67 5.84 2.26 -8.79
C ASP A 67 6.21 1.07 -7.86
N PRO A 68 6.94 0.05 -8.36
CA PRO A 68 7.31 -1.11 -7.57
C PRO A 68 8.04 -0.77 -6.25
N ARG A 69 8.88 0.27 -6.23
CA ARG A 69 9.60 0.69 -5.02
C ARG A 69 8.66 1.31 -4.00
N GLN A 70 7.65 2.06 -4.46
CA GLN A 70 6.63 2.62 -3.57
C GLN A 70 5.75 1.52 -2.96
N ARG A 71 5.41 0.50 -3.75
CA ARG A 71 4.70 -0.70 -3.28
C ARG A 71 5.46 -1.40 -2.17
N GLU A 72 6.74 -1.71 -2.40
CA GLU A 72 7.61 -2.36 -1.41
C GLU A 72 7.76 -1.52 -0.14
N MET A 73 8.09 -0.23 -0.29
CA MET A 73 8.26 0.70 0.83
C MET A 73 6.98 0.79 1.67
N CYS A 74 5.83 1.10 1.06
CA CYS A 74 4.59 1.30 1.81
C CYS A 74 4.04 0.00 2.43
N ALA A 75 4.23 -1.15 1.81
CA ALA A 75 3.85 -2.43 2.40
C ALA A 75 4.73 -2.78 3.63
N ARG A 76 6.03 -2.45 3.57
CA ARG A 76 6.98 -2.75 4.65
C ARG A 76 6.89 -1.79 5.82
N GLU A 77 6.72 -0.49 5.58
CA GLU A 77 6.62 0.51 6.65
C GLU A 77 5.37 0.29 7.52
N THR A 78 4.25 -0.12 6.91
CA THR A 78 2.99 -0.38 7.63
C THR A 78 2.99 -1.68 8.43
N THR A 79 3.97 -2.56 8.22
CA THR A 79 4.19 -3.74 9.07
C THR A 79 5.15 -3.47 10.23
N VAL A 80 5.88 -2.35 10.21
CA VAL A 80 6.88 -1.98 11.22
C VAL A 80 6.35 -0.81 12.05
N GLY A 81 5.60 -1.10 13.12
CA GLY A 81 5.13 -0.04 14.05
C GLY A 81 3.78 -0.31 14.71
N GLY A 82 3.04 -1.33 14.29
CA GLY A 82 1.72 -1.67 14.81
C GLY A 82 1.11 -2.88 14.11
N ALA A 83 -0.20 -3.08 14.29
CA ALA A 83 -0.96 -4.00 13.44
C ALA A 83 -0.92 -3.48 11.99
N PRO A 84 -0.83 -4.36 10.98
CA PRO A 84 -0.90 -3.93 9.58
C PRO A 84 -2.19 -3.12 9.32
N SER A 85 -2.23 -2.29 8.27
CA SER A 85 -3.43 -1.58 7.83
C SER A 85 -3.39 -1.31 6.32
N TYR A 86 -4.44 -1.68 5.59
CA TYR A 86 -4.60 -1.30 4.18
C TYR A 86 -4.87 0.20 4.02
N VAL A 87 -5.53 0.83 4.99
CA VAL A 87 -5.71 2.30 4.99
C VAL A 87 -4.36 2.99 5.02
N ASP A 88 -3.42 2.53 5.85
CA ASP A 88 -2.09 3.12 5.91
C ASP A 88 -1.27 2.85 4.64
N VAL A 89 -1.37 1.65 4.06
CA VAL A 89 -0.69 1.33 2.78
C VAL A 89 -1.20 2.24 1.66
N LEU A 90 -2.53 2.37 1.55
CA LEU A 90 -3.18 3.20 0.55
C LEU A 90 -2.80 4.68 0.72
N THR A 91 -2.80 5.17 1.95
CA THR A 91 -2.42 6.55 2.25
C THR A 91 -0.96 6.80 1.92
N CYS A 92 -0.05 5.90 2.34
CA CYS A 92 1.37 5.98 2.04
C CYS A 92 1.62 6.05 0.53
N ILE A 93 1.01 5.16 -0.25
CA ILE A 93 1.29 5.07 -1.67
C ILE A 93 0.68 6.23 -2.45
N GLN A 94 -0.48 6.74 -2.03
CA GLN A 94 -1.08 7.96 -2.59
C GLN A 94 -0.20 9.18 -2.34
N MET A 95 0.35 9.33 -1.12
CA MET A 95 1.29 10.41 -0.80
C MET A 95 2.58 10.29 -1.59
N ALA A 96 3.17 9.09 -1.69
CA ALA A 96 4.38 8.85 -2.46
C ALA A 96 4.18 9.10 -3.97
N SER A 97 2.97 8.84 -4.49
CA SER A 97 2.61 9.04 -5.89
C SER A 97 2.20 10.47 -6.25
N GLY A 98 2.10 11.38 -5.26
CA GLY A 98 1.58 12.74 -5.47
C GLY A 98 0.05 12.82 -5.65
N ASN A 99 -0.67 11.71 -5.46
CA ASN A 99 -2.13 11.61 -5.51
C ASN A 99 -2.75 11.71 -4.11
N ALA A 100 -2.15 12.52 -3.23
CA ALA A 100 -2.62 12.67 -1.86
C ALA A 100 -4.08 13.16 -1.86
N PRO A 101 -4.97 12.58 -1.04
CA PRO A 101 -6.28 13.17 -0.82
C PRO A 101 -6.11 14.62 -0.33
N PRO A 102 -7.00 15.55 -0.71
CA PRO A 102 -6.87 16.93 -0.33
C PRO A 102 -6.72 17.03 1.19
N ALA A 103 -5.64 17.67 1.64
CA ALA A 103 -5.39 17.88 3.06
C ALA A 103 -6.66 18.52 3.67
N SER A 104 -7.30 17.84 4.62
CA SER A 104 -8.41 18.46 5.33
C SER A 104 -7.84 19.71 5.99
N THR A 105 -8.36 20.85 5.60
CA THR A 105 -7.87 22.16 6.01
C THR A 105 -8.17 22.35 7.50
N ARG A 106 -7.43 21.71 8.40
CA ARG A 106 -7.30 22.12 9.80
C ARG A 106 -6.38 23.35 9.88
N ARG A 107 -6.67 24.33 9.03
CA ARG A 107 -6.09 25.67 9.03
C ARG A 107 -7.21 26.69 9.10
N ALA A 108 -8.18 26.48 9.99
CA ALA A 108 -9.17 27.48 10.40
C ALA A 108 -10.03 26.93 11.56
N ARG A 109 -9.47 26.85 12.76
CA ARG A 109 -10.26 27.14 13.96
C ARG A 109 -9.48 28.18 14.76
N GLY A 110 -9.68 29.45 14.37
CA GLY A 110 -9.49 30.57 15.29
C GLY A 110 -10.35 30.33 16.54
N ASN A 111 -10.14 30.98 17.67
CA ASN A 111 -9.88 32.41 17.94
C ASN A 111 -9.87 32.53 19.49
N PRO A 112 -9.62 33.68 20.14
CA PRO A 112 -8.82 34.87 19.79
C PRO A 112 -7.42 34.87 20.42
#